data_AF-A0A3B9J9C1-F1
#
_entry.id   AF-A0A3B9J9C1-F1
#
_cell.length_a   1.000
_cell.length_b   1.000
_cell.length_c   1.000
_cell.angle_alpha   90.00
_cell.angle_beta   90.00
_cell.angle_gamma   90.00
#
_symmetry.space_group_name_H-M   'P 1'
#
loop_
_entity.id
_entity.type
_entity.pdbx_description
1 polymer ?
#
loop_
_entity_poly.entity_id
_entity_poly.type
_entity_poly.pdbx_seq_one_letter_code
_entity_poly.pdbx_strand_id
1 'polypeptide(L)' 'MQAGNVQKLISIFEQSFKRLDVQVSLERLEVLAVTIHRGMTAQARHFHTLEHVFAFVDSNEPIGILASLYHDIVYYQV' A
#
# COMPACT_ATOMS: atom_id res chain seq x y z
N MET A 1 -17.54 -11.82 -0.53
CA MET A 1 -17.49 -10.45 0.00
C MET A 1 -16.20 -9.82 -0.52
N GLN A 2 -16.25 -8.70 -1.24
CA GLN A 2 -15.01 -8.03 -1.67
C GLN A 2 -14.34 -7.41 -0.43
N ALA A 3 -13.06 -7.73 -0.21
CA ALA A 3 -12.29 -7.11 0.85
C ALA A 3 -12.14 -5.60 0.59
N GLY A 4 -12.34 -4.76 1.61
CA GLY A 4 -12.13 -3.32 1.53
C GLY A 4 -10.65 -2.98 1.24
N ASN A 5 -10.40 -1.78 0.71
CA ASN A 5 -9.05 -1.36 0.27
C ASN A 5 -7.99 -1.43 1.39
N VAL A 6 -8.36 -1.13 2.64
CA VAL A 6 -7.46 -1.27 3.79
C VAL A 6 -7.07 -2.74 4.03
N GLN A 7 -8.02 -3.67 3.95
CA GLN A 7 -7.75 -5.09 4.12
C GLN A 7 -6.79 -5.62 3.03
N LYS A 8 -6.97 -5.18 1.78
CA LYS A 8 -6.06 -5.51 0.68
C LYS A 8 -4.64 -5.00 0.95
N LEU A 9 -4.51 -3.76 1.43
CA LEU A 9 -3.23 -3.17 1.81
C LEU A 9 -2.55 -3.95 2.94
N ILE A 10 -3.28 -4.37 3.97
CA ILE A 10 -2.75 -5.22 5.05
C ILE A 10 -2.18 -6.52 4.47
N SER A 11 -2.92 -7.20 3.59
CA SER A 11 -2.43 -8.44 2.96
C SER A 11 -1.18 -8.24 2.10
N ILE A 12 -1.08 -7.11 1.38
CA ILE A 12 0.11 -6.79 0.57
C ILE A 12 1.32 -6.51 1.48
N PHE A 13 1.14 -5.75 2.55
CA PHE A 13 2.21 -5.51 3.53
C PHE A 13 2.66 -6.82 4.18
N GLU A 14 1.73 -7.63 4.67
CA GLU A 14 2.03 -8.92 5.30
C GLU A 14 2.84 -9.83 4.37
N GLN A 15 2.40 -9.98 3.11
CA GLN A 15 3.11 -10.80 2.13
C GLN A 15 4.50 -10.25 1.81
N SER A 16 4.64 -8.93 1.67
CA SER A 16 5.92 -8.28 1.36
C SER A 16 6.92 -8.44 2.50
N PHE A 17 6.50 -8.17 3.75
CA PHE A 17 7.36 -8.34 4.92
C PHE A 17 7.72 -9.79 5.18
N LYS A 18 6.78 -10.73 5.02
CA LYS A 18 7.05 -12.17 5.15
C LYS A 18 8.12 -12.65 4.15
N ARG A 19 8.11 -12.13 2.92
CA ARG A 19 9.13 -12.46 1.90
C ARG A 19 10.50 -11.83 2.19
N LEU A 20 10.54 -10.79 3.01
CA LEU A 20 11.77 -10.16 3.51
C LEU A 20 12.24 -10.78 4.84
N ASP A 21 11.59 -11.85 5.31
CA ASP A 21 11.84 -12.48 6.62
C ASP A 21 11.68 -11.50 7.80
N VAL A 22 10.79 -10.52 7.65
CA VAL A 22 10.46 -9.53 8.68
C VAL A 22 9.09 -9.84 9.26
N GLN A 23 9.03 -9.99 10.58
CA GLN A 23 7.76 -10.10 11.30
C GLN A 23 7.27 -8.72 11.74
N VAL A 24 6.03 -8.41 11.39
CA VAL A 24 5.36 -7.16 11.76
C VAL A 24 4.02 -7.52 12.40
N SER A 25 3.70 -6.90 13.54
CA SER A 25 2.44 -7.16 14.22
C SER A 25 1.24 -6.65 13.40
N LEU A 26 0.08 -7.26 13.59
CA LEU A 26 -1.13 -6.88 12.85
C LEU A 26 -1.50 -5.40 13.08
N GLU A 27 -1.35 -4.91 14.31
CA GLU A 27 -1.61 -3.51 14.66
C GLU A 27 -0.71 -2.56 13.86
N ARG A 28 0.55 -2.94 13.65
CA ARG A 28 1.48 -2.16 12.82
C ARG A 28 1.12 -2.22 11.34
N LEU A 29 0.75 -3.40 10.83
CA LEU A 29 0.29 -3.54 9.45
C LEU A 29 -0.96 -2.69 9.17
N GLU A 30 -1.89 -2.63 10.12
CA GLU A 30 -3.08 -1.79 10.04
C GLU A 30 -2.73 -0.30 10.00
N VAL A 31 -1.83 0.17 10.88
CA VAL A 31 -1.35 1.56 10.86
C VAL A 31 -0.74 1.93 9.51
N LEU A 32 0.07 1.06 8.92
CA LEU A 32 0.66 1.29 7.60
C LEU A 32 -0.43 1.34 6.51
N ALA A 33 -1.35 0.38 6.49
CA ALA A 33 -2.45 0.33 5.53
C ALA A 33 -3.36 1.56 5.59
N VAL A 34 -3.73 2.01 6.80
CA VAL A 34 -4.54 3.23 7.00
C VAL A 34 -3.78 4.47 6.54
N THR A 35 -2.47 4.54 6.76
CA THR A 35 -1.62 5.64 6.27
C THR A 35 -1.65 5.73 4.75
N ILE A 36 -1.41 4.62 4.04
CA ILE A 36 -1.49 4.59 2.57
C ILE A 36 -2.88 4.98 2.12
N HIS A 37 -3.92 4.34 2.66
CA HIS A 37 -5.29 4.57 2.25
C HIS A 37 -5.66 6.06 2.39
N ARG A 38 -5.37 6.69 3.53
CA ARG A 38 -5.63 8.12 3.77
C ARG A 38 -4.83 9.02 2.84
N GLY A 39 -3.56 8.72 2.63
CA GLY A 39 -2.71 9.46 1.69
C GLY A 39 -3.30 9.44 0.28
N MET A 40 -3.72 8.27 -0.19
CA MET A 40 -4.21 8.03 -1.56
C MET A 40 -5.67 8.42 -1.81
N THR A 41 -6.50 8.57 -0.76
CA THR A 41 -7.92 8.92 -0.90
C THR A 41 -8.24 10.40 -0.63
N ALA A 42 -7.21 11.24 -0.46
CA ALA A 42 -7.39 12.68 -0.37
C ALA A 42 -8.01 13.24 -1.66
N GLN A 43 -9.00 14.13 -1.51
CA GLN A 43 -9.91 14.61 -2.57
C GLN A 43 -9.22 15.25 -3.79
N ALA A 44 -7.93 15.60 -3.67
CA ALA A 44 -7.12 16.17 -4.76
C ALA A 44 -6.54 15.12 -5.74
N ARG A 45 -6.71 13.81 -5.49
CA ARG A 45 -6.10 12.75 -6.30
C ARG A 45 -7.07 12.17 -7.32
N HIS A 46 -7.04 12.71 -8.53
CA HIS A 46 -7.86 12.22 -9.65
C HIS A 46 -7.15 11.21 -10.56
N PHE A 47 -5.81 11.11 -10.51
CA PHE A 47 -5.01 10.31 -11.46
C PHE A 47 -4.23 9.15 -10.81
N HIS A 48 -3.85 9.24 -9.53
CA HIS A 48 -3.10 8.20 -8.80
C HIS A 48 -3.98 7.53 -7.75
N THR A 49 -4.68 6.47 -8.15
CA THR A 49 -5.57 5.68 -7.28
C THR A 49 -4.92 4.37 -6.84
N LEU A 50 -5.45 3.76 -5.77
CA LEU A 50 -4.98 2.45 -5.30
C LEU A 50 -5.09 1.36 -6.37
N GLU A 51 -6.09 1.45 -7.26
CA GLU A 51 -6.22 0.53 -8.39
C GLU A 51 -5.02 0.59 -9.34
N HIS A 52 -4.40 1.76 -9.53
CA HIS A 52 -3.19 1.91 -10.34
C HIS A 52 -1.99 1.21 -9.68
N VAL A 53 -1.78 1.44 -8.38
CA VAL A 53 -0.67 0.83 -7.62
C VAL A 53 -0.79 -0.69 -7.60
N PHE A 54 -2.01 -1.23 -7.42
CA PHE A 54 -2.25 -2.67 -7.43
C PHE A 54 -1.95 -3.33 -8.78
N ALA A 55 -2.02 -2.60 -9.90
CA ALA A 55 -1.69 -3.14 -11.22
C ALA A 55 -0.19 -3.37 -11.45
N PHE A 56 0.69 -2.72 -10.67
CA PHE A 56 2.16 -2.81 -10.80
C PHE A 56 2.82 -3.71 -9.75
N VAL A 57 2.05 -4.40 -8.91
CA VAL A 57 2.58 -5.31 -7.89
C VAL A 57 3.11 -6.58 -8.58
N ASP A 58 4.39 -6.58 -8.98
CA ASP A 58 5.10 -7.82 -9.30
C ASP A 58 5.39 -8.55 -7.98
N SER A 59 4.73 -9.70 -7.82
CA SER A 59 4.84 -10.55 -6.63
C SER A 59 6.23 -11.14 -6.42
N ASN A 60 7.22 -10.86 -7.26
CA ASN A 60 8.62 -11.26 -7.09
C ASN A 60 9.52 -10.22 -6.42
N GLU A 61 9.13 -8.95 -6.29
CA GLU A 61 10.00 -7.89 -5.78
C GLU A 61 9.40 -7.19 -4.54
N PRO A 62 9.57 -7.74 -3.33
CA PRO A 62 8.88 -7.24 -2.14
C PRO A 62 9.27 -5.79 -1.78
N ILE A 63 10.52 -5.38 -2.07
CA ILE A 63 10.97 -4.00 -1.89
C ILE A 63 10.29 -3.07 -2.91
N GLY A 64 10.20 -3.48 -4.18
CA GLY A 64 9.51 -2.73 -5.22
C GLY A 64 8.03 -2.51 -4.91
N ILE A 65 7.36 -3.53 -4.36
CA ILE A 65 5.97 -3.42 -3.87
C ILE A 65 5.87 -2.39 -2.73
N LEU A 66 6.75 -2.46 -1.73
CA LEU A 66 6.73 -1.50 -0.63
C LEU A 66 7.02 -0.07 -1.14
N ALA A 67 7.98 0.09 -2.06
CA ALA A 67 8.29 1.39 -2.65
C ALA A 67 7.09 1.97 -3.44
N SER A 68 6.39 1.16 -4.22
CA SER A 68 5.24 1.62 -5.01
C SER A 68 4.06 2.05 -4.14
N LEU A 69 3.85 1.43 -2.97
CA LEU A 69 2.85 1.89 -2.01
C LEU A 69 3.14 3.29 -1.45
N TYR A 70 4.42 3.66 -1.32
CA TYR A 70 4.86 4.92 -0.73
C TYR A 70 5.17 6.03 -1.73
N HIS A 71 5.45 5.71 -2.99
CA HIS A 71 6.00 6.67 -3.96
C HIS A 71 5.13 7.92 -4.16
N ASP A 72 3.81 7.76 -4.05
CA ASP A 72 2.84 8.85 -4.22
C ASP A 72 2.29 9.39 -2.89
N ILE A 73 2.75 8.95 -1.71
CA ILE A 73 2.15 9.42 -0.45
C ILE A 73 2.34 10.92 -0.27
N VAL A 74 3.50 11.45 -0.67
CA VAL A 74 3.78 12.89 -0.64
C VAL A 74 3.21 13.52 -1.91
N TYR A 75 2.04 14.14 -1.79
CA TYR A 75 1.43 14.89 -2.88
C TYR A 75 2.01 16.30 -2.93
N TYR A 76 2.81 16.62 -3.95
CA TYR A 76 3.26 17.97 -4.26
C TYR A 76 2.75 18.36 -5.65
N GLN A 77 1.83 19.33 -5.70
CA GLN A 77 1.29 19.89 -6.94
C GLN A 77 2.00 21.23 -7.19
N VAL A 78 2.73 21.34 -8.31
CA VAL A 78 3.40 22.57 -8.77
C VAL A 78 2.46 23.36 -9.67
#